data_AF-A0AAV2RXE7-F1
#
_entry.id   AF-A0AAV2RXE7-F1
#
_cell.length_a   1.000
_cell.length_b   1.000
_cell.length_c   1.000
_cell.angle_alpha   90.00
_cell.angle_beta   90.00
_cell.angle_gamma   90.00
#
_symmetry.space_group_name_H-M   'P 1'
#
loop_
_entity.id
_entity.type
_entity.pdbx_description
1 polymer ?
#
loop_
_entity_poly.entity_id
_entity_poly.type
_entity_poly.pdbx_seq_one_letter_code
_entity_poly.pdbx_strand_id
1 'polypeptide(L)'
;NPDMCLLFSARSVVLLLLKLYTGLLPFMPLKETHLEIFVPAHLVKLFGHKMGDKWWHSVLGNIASALLIRPALFDHLAKRGIQTYLWVMNTEEDIKSAFDSGATGVMTDYPTLLRDFLEKNPQYVQHQKFS
;
A
#
# COMPACT_ATOMS: atom_id res chain seq x y z
N ASN A 1 16.49 20.11 -12.01
CA ASN A 1 15.20 20.23 -11.30
C ASN A 1 15.17 19.12 -10.24
N PRO A 2 15.49 19.40 -8.96
CA PRO A 2 15.87 18.34 -8.00
C PRO A 2 14.70 17.71 -7.23
N ASP A 3 13.47 18.25 -7.34
CA ASP A 3 12.32 17.76 -6.57
C ASP A 3 11.32 16.97 -7.44
N MET A 4 11.81 16.02 -8.24
CA MET A 4 10.88 15.05 -8.82
C MET A 4 10.51 14.04 -7.73
N CYS A 5 9.25 14.08 -7.29
CA CYS A 5 8.65 13.03 -6.47
C CYS A 5 8.86 11.68 -7.17
N LEU A 6 9.86 10.92 -6.71
CA LEU A 6 10.15 9.60 -7.25
C LEU A 6 9.06 8.64 -6.76
N LEU A 7 8.17 8.28 -7.67
CA LEU A 7 7.17 7.25 -7.48
C LEU A 7 7.87 5.90 -7.49
N PHE A 8 7.65 5.10 -6.44
CA PHE A 8 8.09 3.71 -6.42
C PHE A 8 7.49 2.94 -7.60
N SER A 9 8.34 2.42 -8.49
CA SER A 9 7.90 1.43 -9.47
C SER A 9 7.56 0.12 -8.76
N ALA A 10 6.62 -0.69 -9.29
CA ALA A 10 6.33 -2.03 -8.78
C ALA A 10 7.61 -2.88 -8.59
N ARG A 11 8.62 -2.68 -9.44
CA ARG A 11 9.95 -3.31 -9.31
C ARG A 11 10.69 -2.87 -8.05
N SER A 12 10.66 -1.58 -7.72
CA SER A 12 11.25 -1.05 -6.49
C SER A 12 10.55 -1.63 -5.26
N VAL A 13 9.23 -1.79 -5.30
CA VAL A 13 8.46 -2.40 -4.18
C VAL A 13 8.83 -3.86 -3.98
N VAL A 14 8.93 -4.64 -5.05
CA VAL A 14 9.40 -6.04 -4.98
C VAL A 14 10.83 -6.11 -4.45
N LEU A 15 11.72 -5.24 -4.92
CA LEU A 15 13.10 -5.16 -4.39
C LEU A 15 13.12 -4.78 -2.91
N LEU A 16 12.23 -3.89 -2.48
CA LEU A 16 12.10 -3.48 -1.09
C LEU A 16 11.54 -4.61 -0.21
N LEU A 17 10.61 -5.43 -0.70
CA LEU A 17 10.19 -6.65 -0.04
C LEU A 17 11.30 -7.70 0.07
N LEU A 18 12.07 -7.91 -1.00
CA LEU A 18 13.23 -8.79 -0.96
C LEU A 18 14.28 -8.29 0.05
N LYS A 19 14.50 -6.97 0.13
CA LYS A 19 15.39 -6.33 1.11
C LYS A 19 14.86 -6.45 2.54
N LEU A 20 13.54 -6.33 2.74
CA LEU A 20 12.91 -6.57 4.03
C LEU A 20 13.11 -8.02 4.46
N TYR A 21 12.88 -8.98 3.57
CA TYR A 21 13.02 -10.41 3.87
C TYR A 21 14.46 -10.83 4.11
N THR A 22 15.41 -10.22 3.41
CA THR A 22 16.85 -10.44 3.61
C THR A 22 17.44 -9.65 4.80
N GLY A 23 16.65 -8.79 5.46
CA GLY A 23 17.10 -7.97 6.60
C GLY A 23 18.08 -6.85 6.23
N LEU A 24 18.30 -6.59 4.95
CA LEU A 24 19.22 -5.57 4.42
C LEU A 24 18.57 -4.18 4.25
N LEU A 25 17.28 -4.07 4.53
CA LEU A 25 16.53 -2.81 4.48
C LEU A 25 17.14 -1.64 5.29
N PRO A 26 17.67 -1.82 6.53
CA PRO A 26 18.20 -0.70 7.31
C PRO A 26 19.48 -0.09 6.69
N PHE A 27 20.24 -0.83 5.90
CA PHE A 27 21.56 -0.40 5.43
C PHE A 27 21.55 0.36 4.10
N MET A 28 20.39 0.52 3.45
CA MET A 28 20.29 1.23 2.18
C MET A 28 19.45 2.51 2.26
N PRO A 29 19.96 3.63 1.67
CA PRO A 29 19.18 4.83 1.49
C PRO A 29 18.09 4.58 0.43
N LEU A 30 16.83 4.77 0.83
CA LEU A 30 15.71 4.83 -0.10
C LEU A 30 15.65 6.28 -0.60
N LYS A 31 15.79 6.48 -1.92
CA LYS A 31 15.74 7.82 -2.54
C LYS A 31 14.32 8.28 -2.85
N GLU A 32 13.34 7.41 -2.65
CA GLU A 32 11.95 7.62 -3.05
C GLU A 32 11.15 8.28 -1.93
N THR A 33 10.40 9.33 -2.27
CA THR A 33 9.69 10.20 -1.31
C THR A 33 8.25 9.74 -1.05
N HIS A 34 7.62 9.06 -2.02
CA HIS A 34 6.23 8.62 -1.93
C HIS A 34 6.08 7.19 -2.47
N LEU A 35 5.41 6.33 -1.73
CA LEU A 35 5.12 4.95 -2.12
C LEU A 35 3.63 4.81 -2.43
N GLU A 36 3.30 4.71 -3.71
CA GLU A 36 1.95 4.36 -4.16
C GLU A 36 1.90 2.84 -4.43
N ILE A 37 1.13 2.11 -3.63
CA ILE A 37 1.00 0.66 -3.77
C ILE A 37 -0.35 0.35 -4.41
N PHE A 38 -0.31 -0.28 -5.58
CA PHE A 38 -1.47 -0.96 -6.14
C PHE A 38 -1.58 -2.36 -5.54
N VAL A 39 -2.69 -2.66 -4.88
CA VAL A 39 -2.87 -3.97 -4.25
C VAL A 39 -2.98 -5.08 -5.33
N PRO A 40 -2.06 -6.06 -5.34
CA PRO A 40 -2.02 -7.09 -6.38
C PRO A 40 -3.30 -7.91 -6.48
N ALA A 41 -4.04 -8.11 -5.39
CA ALA A 41 -5.29 -8.87 -5.38
C ALA A 41 -6.36 -8.19 -6.23
N HIS A 42 -6.43 -6.86 -6.20
CA HIS A 42 -7.33 -6.10 -7.08
C HIS A 42 -6.86 -6.19 -8.53
N LEU A 43 -5.55 -6.17 -8.76
CA LEU A 43 -4.98 -6.32 -10.10
C LEU A 43 -5.27 -7.72 -10.68
N VAL A 44 -5.10 -8.78 -9.89
CA VAL A 44 -5.42 -10.16 -10.27
C VAL A 44 -6.91 -10.34 -10.51
N LYS A 45 -7.79 -9.69 -9.74
CA LYS A 45 -9.24 -9.68 -10.03
C LYS A 45 -9.56 -8.96 -11.33
N LEU A 46 -8.90 -7.84 -11.62
CA LEU A 46 -9.09 -7.04 -12.84
C LEU A 46 -8.59 -7.77 -14.10
N PHE A 47 -7.42 -8.41 -14.02
CA PHE A 47 -6.79 -9.11 -15.15
C PHE A 47 -7.19 -10.60 -15.25
N GLY A 48 -7.64 -11.21 -14.16
CA GLY A 48 -8.07 -12.62 -14.11
C GLY A 48 -9.23 -12.91 -15.06
N HIS A 49 -10.12 -11.94 -15.27
CA HIS A 49 -11.19 -12.07 -16.26
C HIS A 49 -10.69 -12.22 -17.71
N LYS A 50 -9.43 -11.84 -18.00
CA LYS A 50 -8.79 -12.02 -19.32
C LYS A 50 -7.86 -13.24 -19.40
N MET A 51 -7.29 -13.69 -18.28
CA MET A 51 -6.42 -14.86 -18.20
C MET A 51 -7.14 -15.98 -17.45
N GLY A 52 -7.78 -16.88 -18.20
CA GLY A 52 -8.63 -17.99 -17.74
C GLY A 52 -8.58 -18.32 -16.25
N ASP A 53 -9.73 -18.21 -15.59
CA ASP A 53 -9.94 -18.33 -14.15
C ASP A 53 -9.39 -19.64 -13.57
N LYS A 54 -8.10 -19.63 -13.20
CA LYS A 54 -7.53 -20.66 -12.35
C LYS A 54 -7.50 -20.14 -10.93
N TRP A 55 -8.16 -20.86 -10.02
CA TRP A 55 -8.30 -20.51 -8.60
C TRP A 55 -6.97 -20.14 -7.92
N TRP A 56 -5.84 -20.73 -8.35
CA TRP A 56 -4.53 -20.47 -7.79
C TRP A 56 -4.00 -19.05 -8.07
N HIS A 57 -4.43 -18.39 -9.15
CA HIS A 57 -4.04 -16.99 -9.40
C HIS A 57 -4.58 -16.06 -8.32
N SER A 58 -5.85 -16.24 -7.96
CA SER A 58 -6.49 -15.48 -6.88
C SER A 58 -5.80 -15.74 -5.53
N VAL A 59 -5.41 -16.99 -5.25
CA VAL A 59 -4.66 -17.33 -4.03
C VAL A 59 -3.29 -16.66 -4.00
N LEU A 60 -2.51 -16.73 -5.08
CA LEU A 60 -1.21 -16.06 -5.18
C LEU A 60 -1.35 -14.53 -5.08
N GLY A 61 -2.38 -13.95 -5.69
CA GLY A 61 -2.68 -12.52 -5.61
C GLY A 61 -2.98 -12.07 -4.19
N ASN A 62 -3.76 -12.85 -3.44
CA ASN A 62 -4.07 -12.58 -2.04
C ASN A 62 -2.83 -12.71 -1.14
N ILE A 63 -2.01 -13.75 -1.34
CA ILE A 63 -0.75 -13.93 -0.60
C ILE A 63 0.22 -12.78 -0.88
N ALA A 64 0.39 -12.43 -2.16
CA ALA A 64 1.23 -11.31 -2.56
C ALA A 64 0.74 -9.98 -1.96
N SER A 65 -0.58 -9.79 -1.90
CA SER A 65 -1.18 -8.61 -1.28
C SER A 65 -0.97 -8.58 0.23
N ALA A 66 -1.18 -9.70 0.92
CA ALA A 66 -0.92 -9.78 2.36
C ALA A 66 0.57 -9.56 2.69
N LEU A 67 1.47 -10.01 1.82
CA LEU A 67 2.91 -9.84 1.98
C LEU A 67 3.36 -8.40 1.67
N LEU A 68 2.72 -7.74 0.71
CA LEU A 68 2.91 -6.31 0.40
C LEU A 68 2.34 -5.40 1.47
N ILE A 69 1.14 -5.69 1.97
CA ILE A 69 0.42 -4.89 2.95
C ILE A 69 0.88 -5.25 4.39
N ARG A 70 2.17 -5.55 4.56
CA ARG A 70 2.69 -5.96 5.87
C ARG A 70 2.99 -4.73 6.72
N PRO A 71 2.47 -4.61 7.95
CA PRO A 71 2.62 -3.40 8.77
C PRO A 71 4.07 -3.07 9.12
N ALA A 72 4.93 -4.08 9.24
CA ALA A 72 6.37 -3.89 9.46
C ALA A 72 7.05 -3.08 8.33
N LEU A 73 6.53 -3.18 7.10
CA LEU A 73 7.06 -2.41 5.99
C LEU A 73 6.67 -0.93 6.10
N PHE A 74 5.39 -0.66 6.37
CA PHE A 74 4.88 0.70 6.52
C PHE A 74 5.50 1.39 7.72
N ASP A 75 5.65 0.70 8.87
CA ASP A 75 6.34 1.25 10.04
C ASP A 75 7.79 1.66 9.73
N HIS A 76 8.52 0.85 8.95
CA HIS A 76 9.88 1.17 8.54
C HIS A 76 9.95 2.37 7.57
N LEU A 77 8.96 2.50 6.68
CA LEU A 77 8.85 3.62 5.76
C LEU A 77 8.42 4.90 6.48
N ALA A 78 7.46 4.81 7.40
CA ALA A 78 6.99 5.91 8.23
C ALA A 78 8.12 6.44 9.13
N LYS A 79 8.93 5.57 9.74
CA LYS A 79 10.14 5.96 10.49
C LYS A 79 11.17 6.71 9.65
N ARG A 80 11.13 6.57 8.33
CA ARG A 80 11.98 7.31 7.37
C ARG A 80 11.33 8.57 6.82
N GLY A 81 10.10 8.89 7.24
CA GLY A 81 9.32 10.02 6.71
C GLY A 81 8.79 9.80 5.29
N ILE A 82 8.73 8.54 4.82
CA ILE A 82 8.21 8.21 3.49
C ILE A 82 6.70 8.01 3.61
N GLN A 83 5.93 8.82 2.89
CA GLN A 83 4.47 8.73 2.87
C GLN A 83 4.02 7.60 1.95
N THR A 84 3.01 6.84 2.40
CA THR A 84 2.52 5.66 1.70
C THR A 84 1.04 5.78 1.37
N TYR A 85 0.69 5.58 0.10
CA TYR A 85 -0.68 5.67 -0.40
C TYR A 85 -1.10 4.34 -1.03
N LEU A 86 -2.25 3.81 -0.61
CA LEU A 86 -2.79 2.55 -1.12
C LEU A 86 -3.89 2.81 -2.16
N TRP A 87 -3.74 2.20 -3.33
CA TRP A 87 -4.68 2.20 -4.45
C TRP A 87 -5.16 0.76 -4.75
N VAL A 88 -6.37 0.49 -5.21
CA VAL A 88 -7.61 1.26 -5.10
C VAL A 88 -8.45 0.56 -4.05
N MET A 89 -8.89 1.28 -3.01
CA MET A 89 -9.75 0.69 -1.97
C MET A 89 -11.19 1.10 -2.23
N ASN A 90 -12.04 0.15 -2.61
CA ASN A 90 -13.44 0.42 -2.96
C ASN A 90 -14.45 -0.07 -1.92
N THR A 91 -13.97 -0.65 -0.80
CA THR A 91 -14.81 -1.13 0.31
C THR A 91 -14.35 -0.55 1.64
N GLU A 92 -15.26 -0.45 2.63
CA GLU A 92 -14.89 0.03 3.97
C GLU A 92 -13.88 -0.91 4.63
N GLU A 93 -13.96 -2.22 4.38
CA GLU A 93 -13.02 -3.22 4.89
C GLU A 93 -11.62 -3.04 4.32
N ASP A 94 -11.52 -2.76 3.02
CA ASP A 94 -10.24 -2.48 2.35
C ASP A 94 -9.61 -1.19 2.90
N ILE A 95 -10.41 -0.14 3.08
CA ILE A 95 -9.97 1.13 3.67
C ILE A 95 -9.48 0.91 5.09
N LYS A 96 -10.24 0.18 5.91
CA LYS A 96 -9.86 -0.16 7.28
C LYS A 96 -8.56 -0.96 7.33
N SER A 97 -8.44 -2.00 6.51
CA SER A 97 -7.23 -2.83 6.44
C SER A 97 -6.02 -2.02 6.00
N ALA A 98 -6.19 -1.08 5.08
CA ALA A 98 -5.14 -0.19 4.61
C ALA A 98 -4.60 0.69 5.75
N PHE A 99 -5.48 1.36 6.49
CA PHE A 99 -5.08 2.19 7.62
C PHE A 99 -4.52 1.37 8.80
N ASP A 100 -5.12 0.22 9.12
CA ASP A 100 -4.63 -0.69 10.16
C ASP A 100 -3.22 -1.22 9.85
N SER A 101 -2.85 -1.28 8.57
CA SER A 101 -1.52 -1.69 8.12
C SER A 101 -0.47 -0.57 8.25
N GLY A 102 -0.87 0.65 8.63
CA GLY A 102 0.04 1.79 8.79
C GLY A 102 0.20 2.64 7.53
N ALA A 103 -0.72 2.53 6.56
CA ALA A 103 -0.68 3.41 5.40
C ALA A 103 -0.99 4.86 5.77
N THR A 104 -0.29 5.80 5.12
CA THR A 104 -0.49 7.23 5.34
C THR A 104 -1.82 7.69 4.74
N GLY A 105 -2.20 7.17 3.58
CA GLY A 105 -3.46 7.49 2.93
C GLY A 105 -3.97 6.41 2.00
N VAL A 106 -5.21 6.58 1.57
CA VAL A 106 -5.93 5.63 0.72
C VAL A 106 -6.55 6.40 -0.44
N MET A 107 -6.52 5.79 -1.60
CA MET A 107 -7.04 6.35 -2.83
C MET A 107 -8.16 5.45 -3.36
N THR A 108 -9.30 6.07 -3.64
CA THR A 108 -10.56 5.40 -3.99
C THR A 108 -11.28 6.17 -5.07
N ASP A 109 -12.05 5.46 -5.90
CA ASP A 109 -12.96 6.08 -6.87
C ASP A 109 -14.24 6.62 -6.20
N TYR A 110 -14.48 6.29 -4.93
CA TYR A 110 -15.66 6.68 -4.15
C TYR A 110 -15.29 7.63 -2.99
N PRO A 111 -15.06 8.93 -3.25
CA PRO A 111 -14.61 9.87 -2.21
C PRO A 111 -15.63 10.06 -1.07
N THR A 112 -16.93 9.90 -1.35
CA THR A 112 -17.99 9.93 -0.33
C THR A 112 -17.86 8.78 0.66
N LEU A 113 -17.58 7.55 0.18
CA LEU A 113 -17.36 6.39 1.04
C LEU A 113 -16.18 6.60 2.00
N LEU A 114 -15.06 7.10 1.48
CA LEU A 114 -13.88 7.38 2.29
C LEU A 114 -14.16 8.47 3.33
N ARG A 115 -14.87 9.54 2.94
CA ARG A 115 -15.25 10.60 3.87
C ARG A 115 -16.14 10.07 4.99
N ASP A 116 -17.19 9.33 4.67
CA ASP A 116 -18.11 8.75 5.65
C ASP A 116 -17.36 7.80 6.60
N PHE A 117 -16.42 7.01 6.08
CA PHE A 117 -15.57 6.13 6.87
C PHE A 117 -14.68 6.91 7.86
N LEU A 118 -14.03 8.00 7.41
CA LEU A 118 -13.16 8.83 8.25
C LEU A 118 -13.94 9.62 9.30
N GLU A 119 -15.16 10.08 8.98
CA GLU A 119 -16.05 10.71 9.94
C GLU A 119 -16.48 9.73 11.05
N LYS A 120 -16.74 8.47 10.70
CA LYS A 120 -17.03 7.39 11.68
C LYS A 120 -15.80 6.95 12.47
N ASN A 121 -14.59 7.13 11.93
CA ASN A 121 -13.33 6.62 12.50
C ASN A 121 -12.26 7.72 12.66
N PRO A 122 -12.46 8.67 13.59
CA PRO A 122 -11.55 9.81 13.75
C PRO A 122 -10.11 9.43 14.16
N GLN A 123 -9.90 8.21 14.67
CA GLN A 123 -8.57 7.69 15.03
C GLN A 123 -7.58 7.67 13.85
N TYR A 124 -8.06 7.46 12.62
CA TYR A 124 -7.21 7.43 11.43
C TYR A 124 -6.85 8.85 10.93
N VAL A 125 -7.66 9.85 11.26
CA VAL A 125 -7.44 11.25 10.87
C VAL A 125 -6.37 11.91 11.75
N GLN A 126 -6.30 11.55 13.03
CA GLN A 126 -5.34 12.16 13.96
C GLN A 126 -3.90 11.70 13.71
N HIS A 127 -3.71 10.49 13.20
CA HIS A 127 -2.40 9.93 12.90
C HIS A 127 -1.69 10.67 11.74
N GLN A 128 -2.43 11.38 10.89
CA GLN A 128 -1.88 12.14 9.77
C GLN A 128 -1.34 13.53 10.14
N LYS A 129 -1.66 14.08 11.33
CA LYS A 129 -1.27 15.46 11.69
C LYS A 129 0.16 15.62 12.22
N PHE A 130 0.89 14.52 12.42
CA PHE A 130 2.21 14.52 13.05
C PHE A 130 3.34 13.95 12.18
N SER A 131 3.09 13.76 10.88
CA SER A 131 4.14 13.36 9.92
C SER A 131 4.54 14.48 8.98
#